data_AF-A0A3S3HCY8-F1
#
_entry.id   AF-A0A3S3HCY8-F1
#
_cell.length_a   1.000
_cell.length_b   1.000
_cell.length_c   1.000
_cell.angle_alpha   90.00
_cell.angle_beta   90.00
_cell.angle_gamma   90.00
#
_symmetry.space_group_name_H-M   'P 1'
#
loop_
_entity.id
_entity.type
_entity.pdbx_description
1 polymer ?
#
loop_
_entity_poly.entity_id
_entity_poly.type
_entity_poly.pdbx_seq_one_letter_code
_entity_poly.pdbx_strand_id
1 'polypeptide(L)' 'ARNLAIEVGVPVIPATDPLPDDIETVKALARTIGYPVMLKASWGGGGRGMRAIRSEADLAREVTEGKREAKAAF' A
#
# COMPACT_ATOMS: atom_id res chain seq x y z
N ALA A 1 -10.09 5.55 8.61
CA ALA A 1 -9.12 6.32 9.40
C ALA A 1 -8.49 7.46 8.59
N ARG A 2 -7.71 7.19 7.54
CA ARG A 2 -7.06 8.24 6.74
C ARG A 2 -8.04 9.26 6.14
N ASN A 3 -9.13 8.80 5.52
CA ASN A 3 -10.08 9.70 4.88
C ASN A 3 -10.72 10.69 5.87
N LEU A 4 -11.00 10.23 7.10
CA LEU A 4 -11.47 11.10 8.19
C LEU A 4 -10.41 12.14 8.58
N ALA A 5 -9.13 11.75 8.66
CA ALA A 5 -8.03 12.68 8.95
C ALA A 5 -7.94 13.78 7.88
N ILE A 6 -8.09 13.43 6.60
CA ILE A 6 -8.14 14.41 5.50
C ILE A 6 -9.35 15.34 5.67
N GLU A 7 -10.52 14.79 5.96
CA GLU A 7 -11.78 15.55 6.14
C GLU A 7 -11.67 16.58 7.27
N VAL A 8 -10.98 16.25 8.37
CA VAL A 8 -10.78 17.16 9.50
C VAL A 8 -9.52 18.04 9.37
N GLY A 9 -8.87 18.05 8.21
CA GLY A 9 -7.71 18.92 7.92
C GLY A 9 -6.40 18.47 8.57
N VAL A 10 -6.30 17.24 9.04
CA VAL A 10 -5.04 16.66 9.55
C VAL A 10 -4.14 16.31 8.37
N PRO A 11 -2.87 16.77 8.35
CA PRO A 11 -1.95 16.43 7.27
C PRO A 11 -1.68 14.92 7.24
N VAL A 12 -1.73 14.34 6.05
CA VAL A 12 -1.47 12.91 5.83
C VAL A 12 -0.36 12.71 4.79
N ILE A 13 0.34 11.59 4.89
CA ILE A 13 1.30 11.17 3.86
C ILE A 13 0.52 10.83 2.57
N PRO A 14 1.01 11.27 1.39
CA PRO A 14 0.43 10.87 0.11
C PRO A 14 0.32 9.34 0.02
N ALA A 15 -0.88 8.86 -0.23
CA ALA A 15 -1.17 7.44 -0.29
C ALA A 15 -2.26 7.21 -1.33
N THR A 16 -2.24 6.03 -1.94
CA THR A 16 -3.29 5.64 -2.88
C THR A 16 -4.55 5.23 -2.14
N ASP A 17 -5.63 5.15 -2.89
CA ASP A 17 -6.79 4.35 -2.53
C ASP A 17 -6.42 2.86 -2.40
N PRO A 18 -7.33 2.01 -1.89
CA PRO A 18 -7.10 0.58 -1.81
C PRO A 18 -6.61 0.02 -3.15
N LEU A 19 -5.56 -0.81 -3.11
CA LEU A 19 -4.93 -1.31 -4.32
C LEU A 19 -5.91 -2.19 -5.11
N PRO A 20 -6.03 -1.99 -6.43
CA PRO A 20 -6.80 -2.87 -7.30
C PRO A 20 -6.11 -4.24 -7.46
N ASP A 21 -6.78 -5.16 -8.15
CA ASP A 21 -6.22 -6.47 -8.48
C ASP A 21 -5.29 -6.45 -9.69
N ASP A 22 -5.48 -5.48 -10.58
CA ASP A 22 -4.61 -5.30 -11.74
C ASP A 22 -3.24 -4.71 -11.34
N ILE A 23 -2.16 -5.44 -11.67
CA ILE A 23 -0.81 -5.05 -11.28
C ILE A 23 -0.29 -3.83 -12.06
N GLU A 24 -0.73 -3.63 -13.31
CA GLU A 24 -0.30 -2.48 -14.10
C GLU A 24 -0.87 -1.17 -13.52
N THR A 25 -2.12 -1.20 -13.07
CA THR A 25 -2.71 -0.09 -12.32
C THR A 25 -1.95 0.17 -11.02
N VAL A 26 -1.55 -0.88 -10.28
CA VAL A 26 -0.74 -0.73 -9.05
C VAL A 26 0.63 -0.11 -9.34
N LYS A 27 1.28 -0.47 -10.47
CA LYS A 27 2.54 0.19 -10.91
C LYS A 27 2.34 1.66 -11.21
N ALA A 28 1.28 2.02 -11.94
CA ALA A 28 0.97 3.42 -12.23
C ALA A 28 0.78 4.22 -10.93
N LEU A 29 0.01 3.69 -9.99
CA LEU A 29 -0.21 4.28 -8.68
C LEU A 29 1.11 4.43 -7.89
N ALA A 30 1.96 3.41 -7.85
CA ALA A 30 3.26 3.51 -7.18
C ALA A 30 4.18 4.57 -7.82
N ARG A 31 4.17 4.70 -9.15
CA ARG A 31 4.91 5.77 -9.86
C ARG A 31 4.41 7.17 -9.51
N THR A 32 3.10 7.35 -9.30
CA THR A 32 2.55 8.66 -8.90
C THR A 32 2.98 9.09 -7.50
N ILE A 33 3.21 8.15 -6.59
CA ILE A 33 3.77 8.44 -5.26
C ILE A 33 5.29 8.65 -5.33
N GLY A 34 5.97 7.82 -6.12
CA GLY A 34 7.43 7.79 -6.19
C GLY A 34 8.05 6.81 -5.20
N TYR A 35 9.10 6.11 -5.62
CA TYR A 35 9.82 5.16 -4.77
C TYR A 35 10.81 5.87 -3.83
N PRO A 36 11.09 5.31 -2.63
CA PRO A 36 10.52 4.08 -2.08
C PRO A 36 9.08 4.26 -1.58
N VAL A 37 8.24 3.23 -1.75
CA VAL A 37 6.86 3.20 -1.25
C VAL A 37 6.70 2.17 -0.15
N MET A 38 5.73 2.38 0.74
CA MET A 38 5.39 1.41 1.78
C MET A 38 4.04 0.76 1.48
N LEU A 39 4.06 -0.54 1.22
CA LEU A 39 2.84 -1.34 1.10
C LEU A 39 2.32 -1.66 2.50
N LYS A 40 1.02 -1.46 2.72
CA LYS A 40 0.35 -1.73 3.99
C LYS A 40 -0.98 -2.43 3.75
N ALA A 41 -1.25 -3.50 4.50
CA ALA A 41 -2.56 -4.15 4.51
C ALA A 41 -3.62 -3.21 5.12
N SER A 42 -4.78 -3.08 4.46
CA SER A 42 -5.85 -2.16 4.87
C SER A 42 -6.39 -2.45 6.28
N TRP A 43 -6.38 -3.72 6.70
CA TRP A 43 -6.86 -4.19 8.00
C TRP A 43 -5.74 -4.72 8.93
N GLY A 44 -4.47 -4.52 8.55
CA GLY A 44 -3.33 -5.05 9.30
C GLY A 44 -2.97 -4.21 10.54
N GLY A 45 -3.03 -4.82 11.72
CA GLY A 45 -2.64 -4.25 13.02
C GLY A 45 -1.35 -4.86 13.59
N GLY A 46 -0.67 -4.14 14.49
CA GLY A 46 0.48 -4.68 15.24
C GLY A 46 1.81 -4.78 14.47
N GLY A 47 1.97 -4.04 13.38
CA GLY A 47 3.21 -4.02 12.59
C GLY A 47 3.30 -5.09 11.49
N ARG A 48 2.32 -5.99 11.40
CA ARG A 48 2.28 -7.11 10.43
C ARG A 48 1.55 -6.69 9.15
N GLY A 49 1.98 -7.19 7.99
CA GLY A 49 1.45 -6.77 6.68
C GLY A 49 1.90 -5.38 6.22
N MET A 50 3.08 -4.91 6.65
CA MET A 50 3.75 -3.73 6.11
C MET A 50 5.10 -4.09 5.49
N ARG A 51 5.40 -3.56 4.31
CA ARG A 51 6.69 -3.81 3.63
C ARG A 51 7.14 -2.61 2.80
N ALA A 52 8.45 -2.37 2.81
CA ALA A 52 9.07 -1.31 2.02
C ALA A 52 9.42 -1.85 0.63
N ILE A 53 8.98 -1.13 -0.41
CA ILE A 53 9.23 -1.46 -1.81
C ILE A 53 10.13 -0.36 -2.38
N ARG A 54 11.36 -0.74 -2.75
CA ARG A 54 12.40 0.20 -3.16
C ARG A 54 12.38 0.51 -4.64
N SER A 55 11.85 -0.39 -5.46
CA SER A 55 11.86 -0.26 -6.91
C SER A 55 10.60 -0.87 -7.53
N GLU A 56 10.33 -0.49 -8.78
CA GLU A 56 9.22 -1.07 -9.55
C GLU A 56 9.41 -2.57 -9.82
N ALA A 57 10.65 -3.02 -9.97
CA ALA A 57 10.96 -4.44 -10.20
C ALA A 57 10.50 -5.32 -9.02
N ASP A 58 10.52 -4.77 -7.80
CA ASP A 58 10.07 -5.49 -6.60
C ASP A 58 8.55 -5.47 -6.43
N LEU A 59 7.86 -4.50 -7.02
CA LEU A 59 6.46 -4.18 -6.72
C LEU A 59 5.52 -5.38 -6.89
N ALA A 60 5.60 -6.07 -8.02
CA ALA A 60 4.68 -7.17 -8.34
C ALA A 60 4.80 -8.34 -7.37
N ARG A 61 6.04 -8.70 -7.01
CA ARG A 61 6.32 -9.75 -6.04
C ARG A 61 5.83 -9.36 -4.65
N GLU A 62 6.21 -8.16 -4.19
CA GLU A 62 5.89 -7.67 -2.85
C GLU A 62 4.38 -7.47 -2.65
N VAL A 63 3.65 -6.99 -3.67
CA VAL A 63 2.18 -6.86 -3.62
C VAL A 63 1.50 -8.22 -3.53
N THR A 64 1.95 -9.19 -4.32
CA THR A 64 1.39 -10.55 -4.32
C THR A 64 1.58 -11.23 -2.97
N GLU A 65 2.80 -11.17 -2.43
CA GLU A 65 3.11 -11.71 -1.11
C GLU A 65 2.34 -10.98 0.00
N GLY A 66 2.28 -9.64 -0.06
CA GLY A 66 1.55 -8.83 0.90
C GLY A 66 0.06 -9.13 0.93
N LYS A 67 -0.58 -9.34 -0.23
CA LYS A 67 -1.99 -9.77 -0.31
C LYS A 67 -2.20 -11.16 0.29
N ARG A 68 -1.29 -12.11 0.03
CA ARG A 68 -1.38 -13.47 0.60
C ARG A 68 -1.21 -13.47 2.12
N GLU A 69 -0.23 -12.73 2.63
CA GLU A 69 0.01 -12.58 4.07
C GLU A 69 -1.20 -11.92 4.75
N ALA A 70 -1.73 -10.84 4.16
CA ALA A 70 -2.89 -10.15 4.69
C ALA A 70 -4.09 -11.09 4.79
N LYS A 71 -4.40 -11.87 3.73
CA LYS A 71 -5.50 -12.84 3.72
C LYS A 71 -5.33 -13.99 4.72
N ALA A 72 -4.09 -14.35 5.04
CA ALA A 72 -3.80 -15.43 5.99
C ALA A 72 -3.86 -14.95 7.45
N ALA A 73 -3.61 -13.67 7.71
CA ALA A 73 -3.50 -13.12 9.06
C ALA A 73 -4.73 -12.32 9.52
N PHE A 74 -5.51 -11.78 8.58
CA PHE A 74 -6.63 -10.86 8.81
C PHE A 74 -7.81 -11.22 7.91
#